data_AF-A0A843A015-F1
#
_entry.id   AF-A0A843A015-F1
#
_cell.length_a   1.000
_cell.length_b   1.000
_cell.length_c   1.000
_cell.angle_alpha   90.00
_cell.angle_beta   90.00
_cell.angle_gamma   90.00
#
_symmetry.space_group_name_H-M   'P 1'
#
loop_
_entity.id
_entity.type
_entity.pdbx_description
1 polymer ?
#
loop_
_entity_poly.entity_id
_entity_poly.type
_entity_poly.pdbx_seq_one_letter_code
_entity_poly.pdbx_strand_id
1 'polypeptide(L)' 'MKEEDIKMFLDDFKKADITKKLDMWYFAVEQEAIWEEALAEMSMIAQATNPQKGKVMEEE' A
#
# COMPACT_ATOMS: atom_id res chain seq x y z
N MET A 1 5.55 -7.96 -0.39
CA MET A 1 5.97 -8.95 -1.42
C MET A 1 7.34 -8.57 -1.93
N LYS A 2 8.24 -9.53 -2.09
CA LYS A 2 9.52 -9.31 -2.78
C LYS A 2 9.28 -9.29 -4.30
N GLU A 3 10.23 -8.79 -5.09
CA GLU A 3 10.11 -8.77 -6.56
C GLU A 3 9.83 -10.15 -7.16
N GLU A 4 10.41 -11.20 -6.57
CA GLU A 4 10.18 -12.59 -6.97
C GLU A 4 8.72 -13.03 -6.80
N ASP A 5 8.06 -12.61 -5.70
CA ASP A 5 6.65 -12.92 -5.43
C ASP A 5 5.74 -12.25 -6.45
N ILE A 6 6.04 -10.99 -6.81
CA ILE A 6 5.29 -10.24 -7.83
C ILE A 6 5.43 -10.91 -9.19
N LYS A 7 6.65 -11.34 -9.55
CA LYS A 7 6.89 -12.03 -10.82
C LYS A 7 6.11 -13.34 -10.89
N MET A 8 6.11 -14.13 -9.83
CA MET A 8 5.31 -15.36 -9.75
C MET A 8 3.81 -15.08 -9.88
N PHE A 9 3.30 -14.07 -9.17
CA PHE A 9 1.90 -13.69 -9.24
C PHE A 9 1.47 -13.30 -10.66
N LEU A 10 2.29 -12.52 -11.37
CA LEU A 10 2.01 -12.13 -12.75
C LEU A 10 2.12 -13.29 -13.73
N ASP A 11 3.05 -14.23 -13.51
CA ASP A 11 3.16 -15.43 -14.35
C ASP A 11 1.98 -16.38 -14.14
N ASP A 12 1.46 -16.48 -12.92
CA ASP A 12 0.22 -17.22 -12.63
C ASP A 12 -1.00 -16.52 -13.24
N PHE A 13 -1.06 -15.19 -13.19
CA PHE A 13 -2.13 -14.41 -13.82
C PHE A 13 -2.18 -14.65 -15.34
N LYS A 14 -1.03 -14.69 -16.03
CA LYS A 14 -0.99 -14.97 -17.48
C LYS A 14 -1.60 -16.32 -17.84
N LYS A 15 -1.38 -17.33 -16.99
CA LYS A 15 -1.83 -18.72 -17.20
C LYS A 15 -3.27 -18.97 -16.73
N ALA A 16 -3.83 -18.07 -15.93
CA ALA A 16 -5.18 -18.20 -15.39
C ALA A 16 -6.27 -17.98 -16.45
N ASP A 17 -7.42 -18.62 -16.25
CA ASP A 17 -8.65 -18.34 -17.00
C ASP A 17 -9.25 -16.97 -16.61
N ILE A 18 -10.30 -16.56 -17.30
CA ILE A 18 -10.89 -15.22 -17.12
C ILE A 18 -11.48 -15.00 -15.72
N THR A 19 -12.11 -16.03 -15.14
CA THR A 19 -12.72 -15.94 -13.81
C THR A 19 -11.63 -15.79 -12.76
N LYS A 20 -10.60 -16.63 -12.81
CA LYS A 20 -9.49 -16.57 -11.87
C LYS A 20 -8.66 -15.28 -12.04
N LYS A 21 -8.52 -14.76 -13.26
CA LYS A 21 -7.91 -13.44 -13.49
C LYS A 21 -8.68 -12.33 -12.77
N LEU A 22 -10.00 -12.38 -12.83
CA LEU A 22 -10.83 -11.39 -12.15
C LEU A 22 -10.67 -11.48 -10.62
N ASP A 23 -10.66 -12.69 -10.07
CA ASP A 23 -10.42 -12.90 -8.62
C ASP A 23 -9.03 -12.39 -8.19
N MET A 24 -7.99 -12.71 -8.98
CA MET A 24 -6.62 -12.22 -8.72
C MET A 24 -6.52 -10.70 -8.81
N TRP A 25 -7.26 -10.08 -9.74
CA TRP A 25 -7.32 -8.62 -9.86
C TRP A 25 -8.03 -7.98 -8.67
N TYR A 26 -9.18 -8.51 -8.24
CA TYR A 26 -9.87 -8.02 -7.04
C TYR A 26 -8.98 -8.13 -5.81
N PHE A 27 -8.30 -9.25 -5.63
CA PHE A 27 -7.32 -9.41 -4.55
C PHE A 27 -6.25 -8.31 -4.59
N ALA A 28 -5.68 -8.02 -5.76
CA ALA A 28 -4.65 -6.98 -5.88
C ALA A 28 -5.19 -5.58 -5.53
N VAL A 29 -6.41 -5.25 -5.96
CA VAL A 29 -7.07 -3.98 -5.64
C VAL A 29 -7.34 -3.85 -4.14
N GLU A 30 -7.79 -4.92 -3.48
CA GLU A 30 -7.99 -4.92 -2.02
C GLU A 30 -6.66 -4.72 -1.27
N GLN A 31 -5.58 -5.35 -1.74
CA GLN A 31 -4.25 -5.15 -1.14
C GLN A 31 -3.78 -3.70 -1.30
N GLU A 32 -4.00 -3.06 -2.45
CA GLU A 32 -3.66 -1.65 -2.68
C GLU A 32 -4.34 -0.75 -1.65
N ALA A 33 -5.66 -0.88 -1.46
CA ALA A 33 -6.41 -0.06 -0.51
C ALA A 33 -5.90 -0.20 0.93
N ILE A 34 -5.55 -1.43 1.37
CA ILE A 34 -4.98 -1.68 2.70
C ILE A 34 -3.63 -0.96 2.86
N TRP A 35 -2.78 -1.02 1.84
CA TRP A 35 -1.47 -0.36 1.88
C TRP A 35 -1.60 1.17 1.86
N GLU A 36 -2.56 1.73 1.13
CA GLU A 36 -2.83 3.17 1.16
C GLU A 36 -3.26 3.65 2.56
N GLU A 37 -4.17 2.92 3.21
CA GLU A 37 -4.60 3.23 4.57
C GLU A 37 -3.43 3.15 5.56
N ALA A 38 -2.64 2.08 5.50
CA ALA A 38 -1.47 1.92 6.35
C ALA A 38 -0.45 3.05 6.15
N LEU A 39 -0.18 3.46 4.91
CA LEU A 39 0.72 4.57 4.60
C LEU A 39 0.18 5.90 5.13
N ALA A 40 -1.13 6.13 5.05
CA ALA A 40 -1.76 7.31 5.61
C ALA A 40 -1.58 7.36 7.14
N GLU A 41 -1.83 6.27 7.84
CA GLU A 41 -1.61 6.16 9.29
C GLU A 41 -0.14 6.39 9.65
N MET A 42 0.79 5.77 8.93
CA MET A 42 2.23 5.97 9.13
C MET A 42 2.61 7.45 8.98
N SER A 43 2.05 8.16 7.99
CA SER A 43 2.27 9.60 7.80
C SER A 43 1.74 10.42 8.98
N MET A 44 0.54 10.10 9.48
CA MET A 44 -0.02 10.77 10.66
C MET A 44 0.86 10.57 11.89
N ILE A 45 1.33 9.33 12.12
CA ILE A 45 2.23 9.01 13.23
C ILE A 45 3.55 9.78 13.09
N ALA A 46 4.17 9.79 11.90
CA ALA A 46 5.41 10.52 11.65
C ALA A 46 5.25 12.04 11.91
N GLN A 47 4.11 12.62 11.53
CA GLN A 47 3.82 14.02 11.79
C GLN A 47 3.58 14.33 13.28
N ALA A 48 2.88 13.44 13.99
CA ALA A 48 2.61 13.60 15.42
C ALA A 48 3.86 13.41 16.28
N THR A 49 4.77 12.54 15.85
CA THR A 49 6.03 12.24 16.54
C THR A 49 7.15 13.22 16.17
N ASN A 50 6.96 14.10 15.19
CA ASN A 50 7.98 15.08 14.81
C ASN A 50 8.03 16.26 15.81
N PRO A 51 9.08 16.38 16.64
CA PRO A 51 9.20 17.44 17.65
C PRO A 51 9.35 18.85 17.06
N GLN A 52 9.60 18.98 15.75
CA GLN A 52 9.72 20.28 15.09
C GLN A 52 8.36 20.96 14.80
N LYS A 53 7.24 20.20 14.79
CA LYS A 53 5.91 20.78 14.51
C LYS A 53 5.42 21.74 15.63
N GLY A 54 5.94 21.60 16.85
CA GLY A 54 5.68 22.53 17.96
C GLY A 54 6.50 23.83 17.93
N LYS A 55 7.63 23.87 17.20
CA LYS A 55 8.48 25.08 17.13
C LYS A 55 8.04 26.06 16.05
N VAL A 56 7.42 25.58 14.98
CA VAL A 56 6.98 26.44 13.86
C VAL A 56 5.66 27.16 14.20
N MET A 57 4.87 26.62 15.13
CA MET A 57 3.58 27.22 15.52
C MET A 57 3.71 28.31 16.60
N GLU A 58 4.90 28.51 17.19
CA GLU A 58 5.18 29.59 18.15
C GLU A 58 5.76 30.85 17.48
N GLU A 59 6.01 30.83 16.16
CA GLU A 59 6.56 31.96 15.40
C GLU A 59 5.54 32.66 14.46
N GLU A 60 4.23 32.45 14.66
CA GLU A 60 3.15 33.27 14.03
C GLU A 60 2.32 34.05 15.06
#